data_AF-A0A1Y2I1M6-F1
#
_entry.id   AF-A0A1Y2I1M6-F1
#
_cell.length_a   1.000
_cell.length_b   1.000
_cell.length_c   1.000
_cell.angle_alpha   90.00
_cell.angle_beta   90.00
_cell.angle_gamma   90.00
#
_symmetry.space_group_name_H-M   'P 1'
#
loop_
_entity.id
_entity.type
_entity.pdbx_description
1 polymer ?
#
loop_
_entity_poly.entity_id
_entity_poly.type
_entity_poly.pdbx_seq_one_letter_code
_entity_poly.pdbx_strand_id
1 'polypeptide(L)'
;MPASATADHPTLSVLTHDPQLPINEIADFYSIAHCKPHLDANPPRPYIWCNSLVTLDGYLSYHEPGDTGVQYPKLSSVDFRMLHSGWAHSDAILITASELRNEPEAQIRVLFDDLIAYRQQVLHKPAQPYLVILTRSGDIPATHPVFNPPQDKPLHARYPILIVTTTQGKQRLPLDVLAGQLNPRKL
;
A
#
# COMPACT_ATOMS: atom_id res chain seq x y z
N MET A 1 -46.77 17.09 25.16
CA MET A 1 -45.43 16.93 25.76
C MET A 1 -44.45 16.64 24.64
N PRO A 2 -43.35 17.38 24.47
CA PRO A 2 -42.36 17.06 23.46
C PRO A 2 -41.53 15.86 23.95
N ALA A 3 -41.29 14.90 23.05
CA ALA A 3 -40.42 13.77 23.31
C ALA A 3 -38.99 14.28 23.59
N SER A 4 -38.40 13.79 24.68
CA SER A 4 -36.98 14.01 24.99
C SER A 4 -36.16 13.38 23.87
N ALA A 5 -35.46 14.22 23.11
CA ALA A 5 -34.39 13.78 22.23
C ALA A 5 -33.26 13.28 23.13
N THR A 6 -33.13 11.96 23.26
CA THR A 6 -31.92 11.33 23.78
C THR A 6 -30.83 11.62 22.76
N ALA A 7 -30.06 12.66 23.02
CA ALA A 7 -28.83 12.92 22.29
C ALA A 7 -27.89 11.74 22.59
N ASP A 8 -27.68 10.88 21.59
CA ASP A 8 -26.59 9.91 21.57
C ASP A 8 -25.28 10.70 21.57
N HIS A 9 -24.85 11.13 22.75
CA HIS A 9 -23.51 11.67 22.94
C HIS A 9 -22.54 10.50 22.73
N PRO A 10 -21.57 10.62 21.80
CA PRO A 10 -20.54 9.61 21.66
C PRO A 10 -19.80 9.52 23.00
N THR A 11 -19.96 8.39 23.69
CA THR A 11 -19.23 8.10 24.92
C THR A 11 -17.82 7.69 24.57
N LEU A 12 -16.86 8.07 25.43
CA LEU A 12 -15.49 7.57 25.35
C LEU A 12 -15.52 6.06 25.59
N SER A 13 -15.58 5.27 24.52
CA SER A 13 -15.41 3.83 24.61
C SER A 13 -13.97 3.51 24.99
N VAL A 14 -13.78 2.60 25.93
CA VAL A 14 -12.46 2.01 26.20
C VAL A 14 -12.04 1.24 24.95
N LEU A 15 -11.04 1.74 24.22
CA LEU A 15 -10.42 1.01 23.12
C LEU A 15 -9.63 -0.15 23.73
N THR A 16 -10.20 -1.35 23.69
CA THR A 16 -9.49 -2.57 24.10
C THR A 16 -8.55 -3.01 22.98
N HIS A 17 -7.31 -3.28 23.33
CA HIS A 17 -6.27 -3.70 22.40
C HIS A 17 -6.52 -5.17 21.98
N ASP A 18 -7.10 -5.39 20.80
CA ASP A 18 -7.04 -6.71 20.15
C ASP A 18 -5.78 -6.76 19.28
N PRO A 19 -4.80 -7.63 19.57
CA PRO A 19 -3.62 -7.80 18.73
C PRO A 19 -3.92 -8.43 17.36
N GLN A 20 -5.14 -8.94 17.15
CA GLN A 20 -5.60 -9.56 15.91
C GLN A 20 -6.91 -8.94 15.45
N LEU A 21 -6.82 -7.81 14.74
CA LEU A 21 -7.98 -7.22 14.05
C LEU A 21 -8.67 -8.27 13.16
N PRO A 22 -9.95 -8.60 13.43
CA PRO A 22 -10.70 -9.56 12.64
C PRO A 22 -10.81 -9.11 11.18
N ILE A 23 -10.72 -10.05 10.24
CA ILE A 23 -10.70 -9.73 8.81
C ILE A 23 -11.99 -9.03 8.34
N ASN A 24 -13.12 -9.30 8.99
CA ASN A 24 -14.40 -8.63 8.72
C ASN A 24 -14.38 -7.15 9.11
N GLU A 25 -13.73 -6.78 10.22
CA GLU A 25 -13.60 -5.37 10.62
C GLU A 25 -12.65 -4.63 9.68
N ILE A 26 -11.54 -5.27 9.32
CA ILE A 26 -10.59 -4.75 8.32
C ILE A 26 -11.28 -4.55 6.96
N ALA A 27 -12.07 -5.54 6.53
CA ALA A 27 -12.80 -5.52 5.28
C ALA A 27 -13.80 -4.36 5.23
N ASP A 28 -14.54 -4.13 6.32
CA ASP A 28 -15.48 -3.03 6.40
C ASP A 28 -14.77 -1.67 6.36
N PHE A 29 -13.69 -1.51 7.11
CA PHE A 29 -12.89 -0.28 7.13
C PHE A 29 -12.34 0.11 5.75
N TYR A 30 -11.80 -0.86 5.01
CA TYR A 30 -11.24 -0.62 3.66
C TYR A 30 -12.28 -0.74 2.54
N SER A 31 -13.57 -0.94 2.87
CA SER A 31 -14.61 -1.09 1.87
C SER A 31 -14.87 0.22 1.12
N ILE A 32 -14.74 0.16 -0.20
CA ILE A 32 -15.09 1.29 -1.09
C ILE A 32 -16.60 1.48 -1.23
N ALA A 33 -17.41 0.57 -0.68
CA ALA A 33 -18.86 0.75 -0.63
C ALA A 33 -19.26 2.02 0.13
N HIS A 34 -18.42 2.45 1.07
CA HIS A 34 -18.58 3.69 1.82
C HIS A 34 -18.31 4.94 0.94
N CYS A 35 -17.64 4.78 -0.20
CA CYS A 35 -17.39 5.82 -1.19
C CYS A 35 -18.50 5.87 -2.27
N LYS A 36 -19.78 5.87 -1.85
CA LYS A 36 -20.99 5.79 -2.70
C LYS A 36 -20.97 6.56 -4.03
N PRO A 37 -20.47 7.82 -4.11
CA PRO A 37 -20.46 8.55 -5.39
C PRO A 37 -19.67 7.88 -6.52
N HIS A 38 -18.77 6.94 -6.19
CA HIS A 38 -17.94 6.25 -7.18
C HIS A 38 -18.58 5.00 -7.79
N LEU A 39 -19.43 4.29 -7.04
CA LEU A 39 -20.04 3.02 -7.48
C LEU A 39 -21.28 3.24 -8.35
N ASP A 40 -22.02 4.32 -8.10
CA ASP A 40 -23.21 4.67 -8.87
C ASP A 40 -22.88 5.40 -10.19
N ALA A 41 -21.60 5.73 -10.41
CA ALA A 41 -21.13 6.33 -11.66
C ALA A 41 -21.03 5.28 -12.77
N ASN A 42 -21.47 5.64 -13.98
CA ASN A 42 -21.29 4.84 -15.19
C ASN A 42 -20.45 5.61 -16.23
N PRO A 43 -19.17 5.24 -16.48
CA PRO A 43 -18.45 4.13 -15.84
C PRO A 43 -18.04 4.44 -14.38
N PRO A 44 -17.76 3.41 -13.57
CA PRO A 44 -17.24 3.58 -12.21
C PRO A 44 -16.00 4.47 -12.21
N ARG A 45 -15.93 5.41 -11.27
CA ARG A 45 -14.80 6.34 -11.18
C ARG A 45 -13.65 5.70 -10.40
N PRO A 46 -12.40 5.78 -10.90
CA PRO A 46 -11.25 5.35 -10.11
C PRO A 46 -11.16 6.16 -8.81
N TYR A 47 -10.65 5.52 -7.76
CA TYR A 47 -10.36 6.18 -6.49
C TYR A 47 -8.89 5.96 -6.14
N ILE A 48 -8.31 6.93 -5.45
CA ILE A 48 -6.98 6.85 -4.86
C ILE A 48 -7.16 7.18 -3.39
N TRP A 49 -6.50 6.43 -2.53
CA TRP A 49 -6.43 6.68 -1.10
C TRP A 49 -4.96 6.61 -0.67
N CYS A 50 -4.65 7.25 0.45
CA CYS A 50 -3.32 7.28 1.01
C CYS A 50 -3.37 6.74 2.44
N ASN A 51 -2.39 5.91 2.81
CA ASN A 51 -2.14 5.55 4.20
C ASN A 51 -0.89 6.29 4.65
N SER A 52 -0.93 6.94 5.80
CA SER A 52 0.23 7.66 6.34
C SER A 52 0.27 7.49 7.84
N LEU A 53 1.46 7.22 8.37
CA LEU A 53 1.72 7.22 9.79
C LEU A 53 2.55 8.47 10.11
N VAL A 54 2.03 9.28 11.04
CA VAL A 54 2.68 10.51 11.48
C VAL A 54 2.83 10.50 12.99
N THR A 55 3.81 11.25 13.47
CA THR A 55 3.92 11.59 14.89
C THR A 55 2.73 12.44 15.35
N LEU A 56 2.55 12.58 16.67
CA LEU A 56 1.49 13.42 17.25
C LEU A 56 1.57 14.89 16.81
N ASP A 57 2.78 15.37 16.51
CA ASP A 57 3.08 16.71 16.01
C ASP A 57 3.17 16.80 14.48
N GLY A 58 2.84 15.72 13.76
CA GLY A 58 2.59 15.75 12.31
C GLY A 58 3.78 15.43 11.41
N TYR A 59 4.86 14.85 11.93
CA TYR A 59 6.03 14.45 11.14
C TYR A 59 5.89 13.03 10.59
N LEU A 60 6.17 12.86 9.30
CA LEU A 60 6.23 11.55 8.62
C LEU A 60 7.57 10.84 8.84
N SER A 61 8.62 11.63 9.08
CA SER A 61 9.98 11.15 9.24
C SER A 61 10.80 12.11 10.07
N TYR A 62 11.82 11.57 10.74
CA TYR A 62 12.86 12.30 11.43
C TYR A 62 14.10 12.39 10.54
N HIS A 63 14.81 13.50 10.65
CA HIS A 63 16.11 13.69 10.04
C HIS A 63 16.96 14.49 11.02
N GLU A 64 17.46 13.83 12.07
CA GLU A 64 18.22 14.50 13.11
C GLU A 64 19.62 14.87 12.58
N PRO A 65 20.24 15.96 13.10
CA PRO A 65 21.61 16.31 12.73
C PRO A 65 22.59 15.16 13.02
N GLY A 66 23.20 14.61 11.97
CA GLY A 66 24.12 13.47 12.05
C GLY A 66 23.53 12.14 11.56
N ASP A 67 22.23 12.09 11.27
CA ASP A 67 21.61 10.91 10.66
C ASP A 67 22.07 10.72 9.20
N THR A 68 22.28 9.46 8.84
CA THR A 68 22.53 9.05 7.46
C THR A 68 21.25 8.45 6.88
N GLY A 69 20.32 9.32 6.49
CA GLY A 69 19.07 8.92 5.82
C GLY A 69 17.81 9.36 6.55
N VAL A 70 16.67 8.88 6.05
CA VAL A 70 15.34 9.17 6.58
C VAL A 70 15.00 8.15 7.65
N GLN A 71 14.65 8.58 8.86
CA GLN A 71 14.14 7.69 9.90
C GLN A 71 12.61 7.82 9.98
N TYR A 72 11.91 6.70 9.94
CA TYR A 72 10.45 6.68 10.07
C TYR A 72 10.05 6.27 11.50
N PRO A 73 8.90 6.74 12.01
CA PRO A 73 8.39 6.25 13.29
C PRO A 73 8.16 4.74 13.24
N LYS A 74 8.37 4.06 14.38
CA LYS A 74 8.25 2.60 14.46
C LYS A 74 6.80 2.15 14.26
N LEU A 75 6.57 1.34 13.23
CA LEU A 75 5.28 0.70 12.97
C LEU A 75 4.93 -0.30 14.07
N SER A 76 3.72 -0.24 14.60
CA SER A 76 3.18 -1.34 15.41
C SER A 76 2.83 -2.54 14.50
N SER A 77 2.66 -3.72 15.09
CA SER A 77 2.18 -4.89 14.35
C SER A 77 0.77 -4.66 13.76
N VAL A 78 -0.05 -3.85 14.43
CA VAL A 78 -1.39 -3.48 13.97
C VAL A 78 -1.29 -2.53 12.77
N ASP A 79 -0.45 -1.49 12.85
CA ASP A 79 -0.24 -0.55 11.73
C ASP A 79 0.28 -1.28 10.49
N PHE A 80 1.24 -2.20 10.69
CA PHE A 80 1.78 -3.02 9.62
C PHE A 80 0.69 -3.88 8.97
N ARG A 81 -0.16 -4.54 9.77
CA ARG A 81 -1.29 -5.33 9.25
C ARG A 81 -2.31 -4.46 8.53
N MET A 82 -2.61 -3.26 9.02
CA MET A 82 -3.51 -2.30 8.37
C MET A 82 -2.94 -1.85 7.01
N LEU A 83 -1.65 -1.51 6.93
CA LEU A 83 -0.96 -1.20 5.68
C LEU A 83 -1.15 -2.32 4.64
N HIS A 84 -0.86 -3.58 5.03
CA HIS A 84 -1.05 -4.73 4.15
C HIS A 84 -2.52 -5.00 3.79
N SER A 85 -3.45 -4.65 4.68
CA SER A 85 -4.89 -4.80 4.43
C SER A 85 -5.40 -3.78 3.41
N GLY A 86 -4.92 -2.55 3.50
CA GLY A 86 -5.16 -1.56 2.47
C GLY A 86 -4.56 -1.98 1.13
N TRP A 87 -3.32 -2.49 1.14
CA TRP A 87 -2.74 -3.10 -0.05
C TRP A 87 -3.63 -4.20 -0.60
N ALA A 88 -4.16 -5.10 0.26
CA ALA A 88 -5.08 -6.18 -0.09
C ALA A 88 -6.37 -5.68 -0.80
N HIS A 89 -6.86 -4.49 -0.49
CA HIS A 89 -8.05 -3.94 -1.16
C HIS A 89 -7.72 -3.23 -2.48
N SER A 90 -6.50 -2.70 -2.64
CA SER A 90 -6.10 -1.91 -3.81
C SER A 90 -5.84 -2.75 -5.06
N ASP A 91 -6.19 -2.26 -6.25
CA ASP A 91 -5.79 -2.90 -7.52
C ASP A 91 -4.30 -2.65 -7.86
N ALA A 92 -3.78 -1.51 -7.40
CA ALA A 92 -2.40 -1.12 -7.55
C ALA A 92 -1.88 -0.39 -6.30
N ILE A 93 -0.59 -0.55 -6.02
CA ILE A 93 0.16 0.23 -5.04
C ILE A 93 1.05 1.18 -5.80
N LEU A 94 0.95 2.48 -5.51
CA LEU A 94 1.80 3.50 -6.10
C LEU A 94 2.93 3.83 -5.13
N ILE A 95 4.17 3.79 -5.61
CA ILE A 95 5.35 4.20 -4.85
C ILE A 95 6.28 5.02 -5.74
N THR A 96 7.04 5.93 -5.15
CA THR A 96 8.07 6.67 -5.88
C THR A 96 9.40 5.93 -5.84
N ALA A 97 10.24 6.15 -6.85
CA ALA A 97 11.61 5.66 -6.80
C ALA A 97 12.45 6.33 -5.69
N SER A 98 12.02 7.49 -5.16
CA SER A 98 12.66 8.08 -3.98
C SER A 98 12.43 7.23 -2.74
N GLU A 99 11.20 6.76 -2.51
CA GLU A 99 10.92 5.92 -1.35
C GLU A 99 11.66 4.59 -1.43
N LEU A 100 11.81 3.99 -2.61
CA LEU A 100 12.64 2.78 -2.76
C LEU A 100 14.13 3.02 -2.43
N ARG A 101 14.63 4.25 -2.51
CA ARG A 101 16.00 4.58 -2.05
C ARG A 101 16.05 4.84 -0.55
N ASN A 102 15.00 5.46 -0.01
CA ASN A 102 14.89 5.76 1.43
C ASN A 102 14.63 4.49 2.25
N GLU A 103 13.93 3.51 1.67
CA GLU A 103 13.57 2.25 2.32
C GLU A 103 14.12 1.03 1.53
N PRO A 104 15.45 0.81 1.52
CA PRO A 104 16.09 -0.19 0.66
C PRO A 104 15.68 -1.65 0.94
N GLU A 105 15.04 -1.90 2.08
CA GLU A 105 14.56 -3.21 2.51
C GLU A 105 13.05 -3.39 2.32
N ALA A 106 12.35 -2.38 1.82
CA ALA A 106 10.89 -2.39 1.76
C ALA A 106 10.36 -3.50 0.85
N GLN A 107 9.33 -4.18 1.33
CA GLN A 107 8.63 -5.24 0.61
C GLN A 107 7.22 -4.76 0.26
N ILE A 108 7.09 -4.12 -0.91
CA ILE A 108 5.82 -3.52 -1.34
C ILE A 108 4.92 -4.57 -2.01
N ARG A 109 4.34 -5.45 -1.18
CA ARG A 109 3.41 -6.53 -1.58
C ARG A 109 2.60 -7.02 -0.38
N VAL A 110 1.52 -7.77 -0.61
CA VAL A 110 0.75 -8.37 0.49
C VAL A 110 1.53 -9.57 1.06
N LEU A 111 1.89 -9.53 2.35
CA LEU A 111 2.71 -10.54 3.02
C LEU A 111 1.93 -11.52 3.92
N PHE A 112 0.66 -11.24 4.20
CA PHE A 112 -0.15 -12.11 5.04
C PHE A 112 -0.98 -13.06 4.18
N ASP A 113 -0.86 -14.36 4.44
CA ASP A 113 -1.51 -15.42 3.63
C ASP A 113 -3.05 -15.35 3.70
N ASP A 114 -3.60 -14.94 4.84
CA ASP A 114 -5.04 -14.72 5.02
C ASP A 114 -5.56 -13.55 4.17
N LEU A 115 -4.80 -12.46 4.09
CA LEU A 115 -5.11 -11.32 3.22
C LEU A 115 -5.01 -11.69 1.73
N ILE A 116 -4.04 -12.52 1.35
CA ILE A 116 -3.94 -13.06 -0.02
C ILE A 116 -5.16 -13.93 -0.34
N ALA A 117 -5.53 -14.83 0.57
CA ALA A 117 -6.71 -15.68 0.42
C ALA A 117 -7.98 -14.83 0.28
N TYR A 118 -8.13 -13.80 1.12
CA TYR A 118 -9.25 -12.86 1.06
C TYR A 118 -9.33 -12.12 -0.28
N ARG A 119 -8.19 -11.64 -0.81
CA ARG A 119 -8.16 -11.03 -2.15
C ARG A 119 -8.73 -11.94 -3.22
N GLN A 120 -8.34 -13.21 -3.22
CA GLN A 120 -8.71 -14.15 -4.27
C GLN A 120 -10.14 -14.65 -4.10
N GLN A 121 -10.52 -15.00 -2.88
CA GLN A 121 -11.78 -15.69 -2.58
C GLN A 121 -12.95 -14.72 -2.39
N VAL A 122 -12.70 -13.53 -1.84
CA VAL A 122 -13.75 -12.55 -1.52
C VAL A 122 -13.72 -11.37 -2.47
N LEU A 123 -12.55 -10.76 -2.71
CA LEU A 123 -12.45 -9.59 -3.61
C LEU A 123 -12.37 -9.97 -5.10
N HIS A 124 -12.17 -11.26 -5.40
CA HIS A 124 -11.96 -11.77 -6.76
C HIS A 124 -10.82 -11.07 -7.52
N LYS A 125 -9.78 -10.67 -6.80
CA LYS A 125 -8.56 -10.03 -7.32
C LYS A 125 -7.41 -11.04 -7.43
N PRO A 126 -6.38 -10.77 -8.24
CA PRO A 126 -5.13 -11.53 -8.18
C PRO A 126 -4.53 -11.53 -6.77
N ALA A 127 -3.68 -12.52 -6.49
CA ALA A 127 -3.01 -12.69 -5.20
C ALA A 127 -2.26 -11.44 -4.75
N GLN A 128 -1.73 -10.67 -5.70
CA GLN A 128 -0.98 -9.45 -5.44
C GLN A 128 -1.51 -8.30 -6.32
N PRO A 129 -1.50 -7.06 -5.80
CA PRO A 129 -1.81 -5.87 -6.59
C PRO A 129 -0.68 -5.56 -7.59
N TYR A 130 -0.95 -4.67 -8.55
CA TYR A 130 0.11 -4.08 -9.36
C TYR A 130 1.02 -3.21 -8.48
N LEU A 131 2.34 -3.32 -8.66
CA LEU A 131 3.28 -2.35 -8.12
C LEU A 131 3.59 -1.31 -9.20
N VAL A 132 3.20 -0.07 -8.96
CA VAL A 132 3.41 1.07 -9.88
C VAL A 132 4.50 1.96 -9.29
N ILE A 133 5.65 1.99 -9.95
CA ILE A 133 6.81 2.79 -9.54
C ILE A 133 6.84 4.08 -10.36
N LEU A 134 6.72 5.21 -9.68
CA LEU A 134 6.74 6.54 -10.25
C LEU A 134 8.15 7.12 -10.19
N THR A 135 8.69 7.52 -11.34
CA THR A 135 9.97 8.25 -11.38
C THR A 135 9.99 9.26 -12.51
N ARG A 136 10.45 10.48 -12.23
CA ARG A 136 10.73 11.46 -13.29
C ARG A 136 12.11 11.25 -13.91
N SER A 137 13.09 10.89 -13.10
CA SER A 137 14.51 10.82 -13.49
C SER A 137 14.89 9.50 -14.15
N GLY A 138 14.13 8.42 -13.95
CA GLY A 138 14.57 7.08 -14.35
C GLY A 138 15.61 6.47 -13.41
N ASP A 139 16.07 7.24 -12.42
CA ASP A 139 16.91 6.73 -11.33
C ASP A 139 16.04 5.85 -10.42
N ILE A 140 16.25 4.54 -10.52
CA ILE A 140 15.58 3.47 -9.78
C ILE A 140 16.65 2.53 -9.23
N PRO A 141 16.56 2.12 -7.95
CA PRO A 141 17.45 1.11 -7.40
C PRO A 141 17.09 -0.27 -7.97
N ALA A 142 17.70 -0.67 -9.10
CA ALA A 142 17.34 -1.92 -9.80
C ALA A 142 17.62 -3.21 -9.00
N THR A 143 18.48 -3.13 -7.99
CA THR A 143 18.77 -4.24 -7.07
C THR A 143 17.78 -4.31 -5.89
N HIS A 144 16.82 -3.40 -5.80
CA HIS A 144 15.86 -3.35 -4.70
C HIS A 144 15.05 -4.65 -4.59
N PRO A 145 14.74 -5.15 -3.37
CA PRO A 145 13.99 -6.39 -3.16
C PRO A 145 12.62 -6.45 -3.86
N VAL A 146 12.02 -5.30 -4.19
CA VAL A 146 10.76 -5.25 -4.95
C VAL A 146 10.87 -5.84 -6.36
N PHE A 147 12.07 -5.86 -6.95
CA PHE A 147 12.29 -6.49 -8.26
C PHE A 147 12.76 -7.94 -8.13
N ASN A 148 13.17 -8.37 -6.94
CA ASN A 148 13.70 -9.69 -6.65
C ASN A 148 12.99 -10.29 -5.43
N PRO A 149 11.67 -10.53 -5.51
CA PRO A 149 10.95 -11.06 -4.36
C PRO A 149 11.41 -12.50 -4.02
N PRO A 150 11.34 -12.90 -2.74
CA PRO A 150 11.67 -14.26 -2.31
C PRO A 150 10.86 -15.31 -3.10
N GLN A 151 11.55 -16.31 -3.63
CA GLN A 151 10.97 -17.34 -4.52
C GLN A 151 10.38 -18.54 -3.76
N ASP A 152 10.63 -18.63 -2.45
CA ASP A 152 10.18 -19.69 -1.56
C ASP A 152 8.66 -19.68 -1.34
N LYS A 153 7.99 -18.55 -1.63
CA LYS A 153 6.53 -18.41 -1.56
C LYS A 153 5.93 -17.95 -2.88
N PRO A 154 5.42 -18.86 -3.74
CA PRO A 154 4.98 -18.53 -5.10
C PRO A 154 3.89 -17.44 -5.19
N LEU A 155 2.96 -17.39 -4.24
CA LEU A 155 1.90 -16.36 -4.18
C LEU A 155 2.43 -14.97 -3.77
N HIS A 156 3.62 -14.91 -3.19
CA HIS A 156 4.31 -13.69 -2.79
C HIS A 156 5.33 -13.24 -3.85
N ALA A 157 5.83 -14.18 -4.66
CA ALA A 157 6.90 -13.95 -5.62
C ALA A 157 6.43 -13.35 -6.96
N ARG A 158 5.13 -13.42 -7.27
CA ARG A 158 4.61 -13.06 -8.59
C ARG A 158 3.63 -11.90 -8.48
N TYR A 159 4.11 -10.69 -8.73
CA TYR A 159 3.27 -9.52 -8.85
C TYR A 159 3.69 -8.63 -10.03
N PRO A 160 2.72 -8.02 -10.71
CA PRO A 160 3.01 -7.24 -11.89
C PRO A 160 3.62 -5.87 -11.51
N ILE A 161 4.79 -5.55 -12.07
CA ILE A 161 5.45 -4.25 -11.89
C ILE A 161 5.27 -3.38 -13.13
N LEU A 162 4.95 -2.10 -12.92
CA LEU A 162 4.88 -1.04 -13.93
C LEU A 162 5.78 0.13 -13.51
N ILE A 163 6.63 0.60 -14.41
CA ILE A 163 7.43 1.82 -14.19
C ILE A 163 6.81 2.94 -15.03
N VAL A 164 6.33 3.98 -14.36
CA VAL A 164 5.75 5.16 -15.00
C VAL A 164 6.78 6.29 -14.93
N THR A 165 7.21 6.75 -16.10
CA THR A 165 8.27 7.76 -16.22
C THR A 165 8.10 8.67 -17.43
N THR A 166 8.90 9.73 -17.47
CA THR A 166 9.00 10.63 -18.63
C THR A 166 9.87 10.00 -19.73
N THR A 167 9.81 10.52 -20.95
CA THR A 167 10.71 10.09 -22.05
C THR A 167 12.19 10.19 -21.66
N GLN A 168 12.58 11.26 -20.96
CA GLN A 168 13.95 11.45 -20.46
C GLN A 168 14.32 10.47 -19.34
N GLY A 169 13.35 10.11 -18.49
CA GLY A 169 13.56 9.08 -17.47
C GLY A 169 13.74 7.70 -18.08
N LYS A 170 12.94 7.35 -19.11
CA LYS A 170 13.05 6.07 -19.83
C LYS A 170 14.45 5.81 -20.38
N GLN A 171 15.15 6.84 -20.87
CA GLN A 171 16.52 6.74 -21.38
C GLN A 171 17.56 6.37 -20.31
N ARG A 172 17.25 6.59 -19.03
CA ARG A 172 18.14 6.34 -17.89
C ARG A 172 17.74 5.10 -17.08
N LEU A 173 16.66 4.42 -17.47
CA LEU A 173 16.25 3.19 -16.81
C LEU A 173 17.31 2.10 -17.06
N PRO A 174 17.72 1.35 -16.03
CA PRO A 174 18.61 0.20 -16.15
C PRO A 174 17.84 -1.01 -16.70
N LEU A 175 17.35 -0.91 -17.93
CA LEU A 175 16.48 -1.92 -18.55
C LEU A 175 17.18 -3.26 -18.73
N ASP A 176 18.49 -3.28 -18.90
CA ASP A 176 19.33 -4.47 -18.94
C ASP A 176 19.24 -5.28 -17.64
N VAL A 177 19.18 -4.61 -16.49
CA VAL A 177 19.00 -5.23 -15.17
C VAL A 177 17.53 -5.64 -14.94
N LEU A 178 16.59 -4.81 -15.42
CA LEU A 178 15.15 -4.96 -15.15
C LEU A 178 14.40 -5.88 -16.12
N ALA A 179 14.95 -6.22 -17.29
CA ALA A 179 14.24 -6.89 -18.39
C ALA A 179 13.63 -8.26 -18.03
N GLY A 180 14.17 -8.96 -17.03
CA GLY A 180 13.62 -10.22 -16.51
C GLY A 180 12.58 -10.06 -15.39
N GLN A 181 12.43 -8.87 -14.84
CA GLN A 181 11.66 -8.58 -13.62
C GLN A 181 10.37 -7.80 -13.91
N LEU A 182 10.33 -7.11 -15.06
CA LEU A 182 9.16 -6.37 -15.52
C LEU A 182 8.20 -7.31 -16.26
N ASN A 183 6.90 -7.02 -16.23
CA ASN A 183 5.95 -7.81 -17.01
C ASN A 183 6.32 -7.76 -18.50
N PRO A 184 6.31 -8.90 -19.21
CA PRO A 184 6.68 -8.98 -20.63
C PRO A 184 5.68 -8.29 -21.58
N ARG A 185 4.72 -7.51 -21.05
CA ARG A 185 3.77 -6.74 -21.85
C ARG A 185 3.69 -5.33 -21.28
N LYS A 186 4.12 -4.36 -22.10
CA LYS A 186 4.07 -2.88 -21.94
C LYS A 186 5.36 -2.25 -21.40
N LEU A 187 6.33 -2.05 -22.30
CA LEU A 187 7.29 -0.94 -22.27
C LEU A 187 7.24 -0.18 -23.60
#